data_AF-A0A4V6EU50-F1
#
_entry.id   AF-A0A4V6EU50-F1
#
_cell.length_a   1.000
_cell.length_b   1.000
_cell.length_c   1.000
_cell.angle_alpha   90.00
_cell.angle_beta   90.00
_cell.angle_gamma   90.00
#
_symmetry.space_group_name_H-M   'P 1'
#
loop_
_entity.id
_entity.type
_entity.pdbx_description
1 polymer ?
#
loop_
_entity_poly.entity_id
_entity_poly.type
_entity_poly.pdbx_seq_one_letter_code
_entity_poly.pdbx_strand_id
1 'polypeptide(L)'
;MGRKAPLLPAASAVAYRSAKRSISWQIKLTLALVAFLTLYHLDDIVSPHRIRQHPAHPDSGRRGWGHFPKVDDAFRFLPCTNATVPPALDDPRPVEAWARLYDADPSHWSWANSSSSRNASSSGGLYLCGWLDVPLDYTNTSDPRIARLAVTKLQHSPRGPSKRILVVEPGGPGGSGSSLVWRKAEKFSAMYTDSTFDVFGWDPRGVNASQPSISCFPYDADRDRYALYSQRSLREAADARQRPCS
;
A
#
# COMPACT_ATOMS: atom_id res chain seq x y z
N MET A 1 -2.25 29.98 89.31
CA MET A 1 -1.04 29.31 88.83
C MET A 1 -1.27 28.85 87.39
N GLY A 2 -0.92 29.69 86.42
CA GLY A 2 -1.10 29.41 85.00
C GLY A 2 0.05 28.56 84.45
N ARG A 3 -0.27 27.45 83.77
CA ARG A 3 0.71 26.67 83.01
C ARG A 3 0.80 27.26 81.60
N LYS A 4 1.98 27.79 81.27
CA LYS A 4 2.36 28.25 79.93
C LYS A 4 2.53 27.04 79.01
N ALA A 5 1.88 27.06 77.84
CA ALA A 5 2.18 26.14 76.75
C ALA A 5 3.49 26.57 76.05
N PRO A 6 4.35 25.65 75.60
CA PRO A 6 5.55 26.01 74.84
C PRO A 6 5.18 26.34 73.38
N LEU A 7 5.74 27.44 72.90
CA LEU A 7 5.66 27.91 71.52
C LEU A 7 6.40 26.95 70.59
N LEU A 8 5.72 26.47 69.54
CA LEU A 8 6.31 25.75 68.42
C LEU A 8 7.26 26.68 67.65
N PRO A 9 8.44 26.21 67.18
CA PRO A 9 9.31 27.03 66.35
C PRO A 9 8.69 27.22 64.96
N ALA A 10 8.80 28.45 64.46
CA ALA A 10 8.34 28.83 63.13
C ALA A 10 9.04 27.99 62.05
N ALA A 11 8.26 27.41 61.14
CA ALA A 11 8.79 26.74 59.96
C ALA A 11 9.43 27.79 59.03
N SER A 12 10.75 27.69 58.84
CA SER A 12 11.47 28.46 57.83
C SER A 12 10.98 28.04 56.43
N ALA A 13 10.29 28.94 55.73
CA ALA A 13 9.94 28.74 54.33
C ALA A 13 11.22 28.77 53.48
N VAL A 14 11.64 27.61 53.00
CA VAL A 14 12.68 27.50 51.97
C VAL A 14 12.08 27.98 50.65
N ALA A 15 12.45 29.18 50.22
CA ALA A 15 12.09 29.71 48.91
C ALA A 15 12.76 28.87 47.81
N TYR A 16 12.01 27.98 47.17
CA TYR A 16 12.48 27.24 46.00
C TYR A 16 12.51 28.20 44.79
N ARG A 17 13.67 28.79 44.50
CA ARG A 17 13.88 29.52 43.24
C ARG A 17 13.86 28.51 42.08
N SER A 18 12.72 28.44 41.38
CA SER A 18 12.66 27.78 40.08
C SER A 18 13.49 28.57 39.07
N ALA A 19 14.73 28.15 38.86
CA ALA A 19 15.54 28.65 37.77
C ALA A 19 14.95 28.11 36.46
N LYS A 20 14.16 28.93 35.75
CA LYS A 20 13.78 28.67 34.35
C LYS A 20 15.07 28.69 33.51
N ARG A 21 15.74 27.55 33.41
CA ARG A 21 16.82 27.36 32.42
C ARG A 21 16.16 27.35 31.05
N SER A 22 16.28 28.47 30.35
CA SER A 22 15.91 28.56 28.94
C SER A 22 16.72 27.52 28.17
N ILE A 23 16.03 26.50 27.67
CA ILE A 23 16.61 25.49 26.79
C ILE A 23 17.24 26.23 25.60
N SER A 24 18.54 25.98 25.37
CA SER A 24 19.31 26.59 24.29
C SER A 24 18.59 26.43 22.97
N TRP A 25 18.61 27.47 22.13
CA TRP A 25 17.94 27.49 20.83
C TRP A 25 18.34 26.31 19.93
N GLN A 26 19.59 25.85 20.05
CA GLN A 26 20.12 24.64 19.40
C GLN A 26 19.33 23.37 19.76
N ILE A 27 18.95 23.20 21.03
CA ILE A 27 18.20 22.03 21.52
C ILE A 27 16.73 22.09 21.07
N LYS A 28 16.15 23.30 20.99
CA LYS A 28 14.80 23.47 20.45
C LYS A 28 14.74 23.13 18.96
N LEU A 29 15.77 23.52 18.21
CA LEU A 29 15.91 23.19 16.79
C LEU A 29 16.07 21.69 16.55
N THR A 30 16.92 21.02 17.32
CA THR A 30 17.11 19.57 17.16
C THR A 30 15.86 18.79 17.52
N LEU A 31 15.14 19.16 18.58
CA LEU A 31 13.85 18.54 18.92
C LEU A 31 12.79 18.77 17.84
N ALA A 32 12.74 19.97 17.25
CA ALA A 32 11.83 20.26 16.14
C ALA A 32 12.18 19.46 14.88
N LEU A 33 13.47 19.31 14.54
CA LEU A 33 13.95 18.52 13.41
C LEU A 33 13.66 17.03 13.57
N VAL A 34 13.88 16.48 14.77
CA VAL A 34 13.56 15.09 15.07
C VAL A 34 12.05 14.87 15.01
N ALA A 35 11.23 15.77 15.56
CA ALA A 35 9.78 15.69 15.45
C ALA A 35 9.29 15.79 14.00
N PHE A 36 9.92 16.64 13.18
CA PHE A 36 9.59 16.75 11.75
C PHE A 36 9.98 15.48 10.99
N LEU A 37 11.17 14.92 11.24
CA LEU A 37 11.63 13.67 10.62
C LEU A 37 10.78 12.47 11.04
N THR A 38 10.33 12.40 12.29
CA THR A 38 9.43 11.34 12.74
C THR A 38 8.02 11.49 12.17
N LEU A 39 7.50 12.71 12.02
CA LEU A 39 6.23 12.97 11.33
C LEU A 39 6.32 12.64 9.83
N TYR A 40 7.42 12.99 9.17
CA TYR A 40 7.68 12.60 7.77
C TYR A 40 7.76 11.09 7.58
N HIS A 41 8.31 10.34 8.55
CA HIS A 41 8.35 8.88 8.48
C HIS A 41 7.05 8.19 8.89
N LEU A 42 6.16 8.86 9.63
CA LEU A 42 4.84 8.34 9.98
C LEU A 42 3.81 8.52 8.84
N ASP A 43 3.97 9.55 7.99
CA ASP A 43 3.16 9.71 6.78
C ASP A 43 3.30 8.52 5.81
N ASP A 44 4.48 7.88 5.77
CA ASP A 44 4.72 6.66 4.97
C ASP A 44 4.01 5.41 5.55
N ILE A 45 3.47 5.46 6.78
CA ILE A 45 2.86 4.31 7.48
C ILE A 45 1.32 4.36 7.48
N VAL A 46 0.70 5.55 7.39
CA VAL A 46 -0.75 5.73 7.65
C VAL A 46 -1.61 5.85 6.37
N SER A 47 -1.02 5.86 5.17
CA SER A 47 -1.79 5.92 3.91
C SER A 47 -1.43 4.78 2.94
N PRO A 48 -2.12 3.62 2.99
CA PRO A 48 -1.89 2.54 2.04
C PRO A 48 -2.37 2.85 0.60
N HIS A 49 -2.97 4.04 0.35
CA HIS A 49 -3.57 4.39 -0.94
C HIS A 49 -2.80 5.43 -1.77
N ARG A 50 -1.64 5.92 -1.32
CA ARG A 50 -0.79 6.76 -2.18
C ARG A 50 0.26 5.93 -2.89
N ILE A 51 0.02 5.71 -4.19
CA ILE A 51 1.02 5.24 -5.14
C ILE A 51 2.19 6.25 -5.10
N ARG A 52 3.30 5.88 -4.44
CA ARG A 52 4.51 6.70 -4.38
C ARG A 52 5.13 6.71 -5.78
N GLN A 53 5.00 7.83 -6.48
CA GLN A 53 5.60 8.04 -7.79
C GLN A 53 7.14 8.01 -7.65
N HIS A 54 7.79 7.12 -8.39
CA HIS A 54 9.25 7.11 -8.48
C HIS A 54 9.69 8.18 -9.51
N PRO A 55 10.80 8.91 -9.27
CA PRO A 55 11.22 9.99 -10.15
C PRO A 55 11.47 9.49 -11.56
N ALA A 56 10.80 10.11 -12.54
CA ALA A 56 11.00 9.83 -13.95
C ALA A 56 12.43 10.18 -14.37
N HIS A 57 13.11 9.26 -15.05
CA HIS A 57 14.35 9.56 -15.74
C HIS A 57 14.02 10.35 -17.01
N PRO A 58 14.59 11.54 -17.23
CA PRO A 58 14.28 12.32 -18.41
C PRO A 58 14.96 11.72 -19.64
N ASP A 59 14.29 11.93 -20.76
CA ASP A 59 14.79 11.88 -22.13
C ASP A 59 14.76 10.55 -22.90
N SER A 60 13.57 10.24 -23.40
CA SER A 60 13.31 9.98 -24.84
C SER A 60 11.95 9.30 -24.97
N GLY A 61 11.06 9.89 -25.78
CA GLY A 61 9.71 9.39 -26.01
C GLY A 61 9.69 7.88 -26.26
N ARG A 62 9.09 7.13 -25.32
CA ARG A 62 9.05 5.66 -25.32
C ARG A 62 8.04 5.13 -26.35
N ARG A 63 8.30 5.37 -27.64
CA ARG A 63 7.65 4.68 -28.77
C ARG A 63 7.91 3.18 -28.60
N GLY A 64 6.89 2.43 -28.18
CA GLY A 64 7.00 0.98 -28.04
C GLY A 64 5.88 0.34 -27.23
N TRP A 65 5.49 0.94 -26.10
CA TRP A 65 4.56 0.32 -25.13
C TRP A 65 3.12 0.08 -25.62
N GLY A 66 2.82 0.47 -26.85
CA GLY A 66 1.51 0.34 -27.48
C GLY A 66 0.62 1.55 -27.25
N HIS A 67 -0.61 1.45 -27.75
CA HIS A 67 -1.67 2.43 -27.53
C HIS A 67 -2.60 1.97 -26.41
N PHE A 68 -3.08 2.91 -25.61
CA PHE A 68 -4.03 2.69 -24.54
C PHE A 68 -5.18 3.70 -24.67
N PRO A 69 -6.40 3.33 -24.25
CA PRO A 69 -6.84 1.96 -23.93
C PRO A 69 -6.86 1.06 -25.18
N LYS A 70 -6.71 -0.25 -24.99
CA LYS A 70 -6.82 -1.24 -26.09
C LYS A 70 -8.27 -1.68 -26.25
N VAL A 71 -8.70 -1.82 -27.49
CA VAL A 71 -9.99 -2.44 -27.83
C VAL A 71 -9.94 -3.92 -27.41
N ASP A 72 -11.02 -4.42 -26.83
CA ASP A 72 -11.20 -5.82 -26.38
C ASP A 72 -10.18 -6.33 -25.34
N ASP A 73 -9.51 -5.44 -24.61
CA ASP A 73 -8.70 -5.84 -23.46
C ASP A 73 -9.60 -6.23 -22.29
N ALA A 74 -9.64 -7.52 -21.95
CA ALA A 74 -10.41 -8.04 -20.83
C ALA A 74 -10.08 -7.35 -19.50
N PHE A 75 -8.81 -6.99 -19.29
CA PHE A 75 -8.33 -6.32 -18.08
C PHE A 75 -8.33 -4.79 -18.18
N ARG A 76 -8.59 -4.25 -19.38
CA ARG A 76 -8.70 -2.81 -19.65
C ARG A 76 -7.47 -2.06 -19.17
N PHE A 77 -6.27 -2.54 -19.48
CA PHE A 77 -5.07 -1.94 -18.95
C PHE A 77 -4.88 -0.49 -19.38
N LEU A 78 -4.46 0.35 -18.43
CA LEU A 78 -3.88 1.67 -18.62
C LEU A 78 -2.52 1.72 -17.93
N PRO A 79 -1.58 2.57 -18.37
CA PRO A 79 -0.41 2.92 -17.58
C PRO A 79 -0.83 3.39 -16.19
N CYS A 80 -0.27 2.79 -15.13
CA CYS A 80 -0.62 3.18 -13.77
C CYS A 80 -0.22 4.64 -13.52
N THR A 81 -1.15 5.42 -12.96
CA THR A 81 -0.92 6.76 -12.41
C THR A 81 -1.47 6.80 -10.98
N ASN A 82 -1.42 7.96 -10.32
CA ASN A 82 -2.10 8.16 -9.05
C ASN A 82 -3.64 8.16 -9.17
N ALA A 83 -4.18 8.26 -10.38
CA ALA A 83 -5.62 8.34 -10.65
C ALA A 83 -6.22 6.99 -11.12
N THR A 84 -5.40 6.00 -11.50
CA THR A 84 -5.88 4.72 -12.04
C THR A 84 -6.45 3.81 -10.94
N VAL A 85 -7.69 4.09 -10.53
CA VAL A 85 -8.48 3.30 -9.58
C VAL A 85 -9.71 2.74 -10.30
N PRO A 86 -10.05 1.43 -10.14
CA PRO A 86 -11.20 0.85 -10.81
C PRO A 86 -12.50 1.64 -10.58
N PRO A 87 -13.36 1.81 -11.61
CA PRO A 87 -14.63 2.53 -11.46
C PRO A 87 -15.54 1.85 -10.43
N ALA A 88 -16.43 2.61 -9.82
CA ALA A 88 -17.41 2.09 -8.87
C ALA A 88 -18.37 1.07 -9.55
N LEU A 89 -18.92 0.13 -8.76
CA LEU A 89 -19.87 -0.87 -9.27
C LEU A 89 -21.20 -0.25 -9.74
N ASP A 90 -21.58 0.90 -9.22
CA ASP A 90 -22.79 1.65 -9.54
C ASP A 90 -22.58 2.70 -10.66
N ASP A 91 -21.37 2.81 -11.20
CA ASP A 91 -21.11 3.66 -12.37
C ASP A 91 -21.86 3.11 -13.60
N PRO A 92 -22.75 3.88 -14.24
CA PRO A 92 -23.50 3.43 -15.40
C PRO A 92 -22.67 3.34 -16.68
N ARG A 93 -21.47 3.95 -16.72
CA ARG A 93 -20.57 4.01 -17.88
C ARG A 93 -19.12 3.71 -17.48
N PRO A 94 -18.83 2.54 -16.86
CA PRO A 94 -17.55 2.27 -16.20
C PRO A 94 -16.38 2.22 -17.20
N VAL A 95 -16.59 1.70 -18.41
CA VAL A 95 -15.56 1.62 -19.45
C VAL A 95 -15.14 3.02 -19.92
N GLU A 96 -16.09 3.95 -20.06
CA GLU A 96 -15.78 5.31 -20.48
C GLU A 96 -15.17 6.14 -19.36
N ALA A 97 -15.68 5.99 -18.13
CA ALA A 97 -15.09 6.61 -16.96
C ALA A 97 -13.63 6.18 -16.81
N TRP A 98 -13.36 4.89 -16.99
CA TRP A 98 -12.00 4.35 -17.00
C TRP A 98 -11.15 4.92 -18.15
N ALA A 99 -11.66 4.96 -19.38
CA ALA A 99 -10.92 5.49 -20.53
C ALA A 99 -10.51 6.96 -20.35
N ARG A 100 -11.32 7.78 -19.64
CA ARG A 100 -11.00 9.17 -19.33
C ARG A 100 -9.81 9.34 -18.37
N LEU A 101 -9.39 8.28 -17.67
CA LEU A 101 -8.22 8.29 -16.80
C LEU A 101 -6.90 8.10 -17.57
N TYR A 102 -6.96 7.80 -18.88
CA TYR A 102 -5.76 7.67 -19.68
C TYR A 102 -5.03 9.02 -19.79
N ASP A 103 -3.79 9.05 -19.27
CA ASP A 103 -2.88 10.17 -19.43
C ASP A 103 -1.93 9.90 -20.59
N ALA A 104 -1.89 10.80 -21.57
CA ALA A 104 -1.02 10.69 -22.73
C ALA A 104 0.44 11.04 -22.41
N ASP A 105 0.72 11.73 -21.30
CA ASP A 105 2.07 12.11 -20.90
C ASP A 105 2.78 10.94 -20.18
N PRO A 106 3.82 10.34 -20.80
CA PRO A 106 4.55 9.22 -20.20
C PRO A 106 5.34 9.58 -18.94
N SER A 107 5.54 10.88 -18.66
CA SER A 107 6.19 11.34 -17.43
C SER A 107 5.33 11.10 -16.18
N HIS A 108 4.00 10.98 -16.36
CA HIS A 108 3.05 10.68 -15.29
C HIS A 108 2.88 9.18 -15.05
N TRP A 109 3.41 8.33 -15.93
CA TRP A 109 3.28 6.89 -15.83
C TRP A 109 4.24 6.30 -14.80
N SER A 110 3.82 5.16 -14.25
CA SER A 110 4.61 4.43 -13.25
C SER A 110 5.57 3.44 -13.91
N TRP A 111 6.86 3.75 -13.88
CA TRP A 111 7.92 2.92 -14.45
C TRP A 111 8.64 2.09 -13.39
N ALA A 112 9.08 0.89 -13.78
CA ALA A 112 9.99 0.09 -12.99
C ALA A 112 11.39 0.70 -12.98
N ASN A 113 12.09 0.50 -11.86
CA ASN A 113 13.41 1.05 -11.63
C ASN A 113 14.45 0.33 -12.50
N SER A 114 15.24 1.07 -13.28
CA SER A 114 16.26 0.52 -14.18
C SER A 114 17.42 -0.18 -13.45
N SER A 115 17.63 0.13 -12.16
CA SER A 115 18.76 -0.36 -11.37
C SER A 115 18.69 -1.84 -10.95
N SER A 116 17.53 -2.50 -11.08
CA SER A 116 17.36 -3.92 -10.77
C SER A 116 17.72 -4.85 -11.94
N SER A 117 17.88 -4.31 -13.15
CA SER A 117 18.26 -5.08 -14.34
C SER A 117 19.79 -5.16 -14.48
N ARG A 118 20.37 -6.36 -14.41
CA ARG A 118 21.82 -6.58 -14.65
C ARG A 118 22.28 -6.23 -16.08
N ASN A 119 21.32 -5.96 -16.97
CA ASN A 119 21.55 -5.47 -18.33
C ASN A 119 20.75 -4.17 -18.52
N ALA A 120 21.40 -3.03 -18.27
CA ALA A 120 20.85 -1.68 -18.36
C ALA A 120 20.49 -1.21 -19.80
N SER A 121 20.24 -2.14 -20.72
CA SER A 121 19.96 -1.86 -22.14
C SER A 121 18.47 -1.93 -22.50
N SER A 122 17.57 -2.10 -21.53
CA SER A 122 16.13 -2.05 -21.75
C SER A 122 15.52 -0.93 -20.90
N SER A 123 14.85 0.00 -21.57
CA SER A 123 13.90 0.93 -20.97
C SER A 123 13.10 0.22 -19.89
N GLY A 124 13.27 0.63 -18.62
CA GLY A 124 12.68 -0.06 -17.46
C GLY A 124 11.20 -0.38 -17.67
N GLY A 125 10.74 -1.50 -17.10
CA GLY A 125 9.36 -2.02 -17.24
C GLY A 125 8.26 -0.98 -16.97
N LEU A 126 7.03 -1.25 -17.41
CA LEU A 126 5.87 -0.37 -17.20
C LEU A 126 4.86 -1.04 -16.28
N TYR A 127 4.42 -0.34 -15.23
CA TYR A 127 3.27 -0.78 -14.46
C TYR A 127 1.97 -0.42 -15.18
N LEU A 128 1.13 -1.42 -15.39
CA LEU A 128 -0.20 -1.33 -15.98
C LEU A 128 -1.25 -1.68 -14.92
N CYS A 129 -2.25 -0.82 -14.78
CA CYS A 129 -3.36 -0.94 -13.86
C CYS A 129 -4.62 -1.22 -14.67
N GLY A 130 -5.54 -2.00 -14.11
CA GLY A 130 -6.75 -2.42 -14.81
C GLY A 130 -7.77 -3.00 -13.87
N TRP A 131 -8.84 -3.55 -14.45
CA TRP A 131 -9.87 -4.26 -13.70
C TRP A 131 -10.55 -5.35 -14.51
N LEU A 132 -11.12 -6.34 -13.82
CA LEU A 132 -11.86 -7.46 -14.40
C LEU A 132 -13.16 -7.68 -13.65
N ASP A 133 -14.29 -7.66 -14.37
CA ASP A 133 -15.58 -8.04 -13.81
C ASP A 133 -15.76 -9.56 -13.84
N VAL A 134 -16.22 -10.11 -12.73
CA VAL A 134 -16.51 -11.54 -12.57
C VAL A 134 -17.87 -11.73 -11.90
N PRO A 135 -18.61 -12.82 -12.18
CA PRO A 135 -19.91 -13.09 -11.55
C PRO A 135 -19.79 -13.14 -10.04
N LEU A 136 -20.72 -12.53 -9.31
CA LEU A 136 -20.72 -12.63 -7.85
C LEU A 136 -20.97 -14.09 -7.42
N ASP A 137 -21.90 -14.76 -8.09
CA ASP A 137 -22.24 -16.17 -7.93
C ASP A 137 -22.02 -16.91 -9.26
N TYR A 138 -21.06 -17.83 -9.30
CA TYR A 138 -20.80 -18.65 -10.49
C TYR A 138 -21.82 -19.78 -10.69
N THR A 139 -22.60 -20.11 -9.66
CA THR A 139 -23.61 -21.18 -9.72
C THR A 139 -24.97 -20.69 -10.20
N ASN A 140 -25.18 -19.37 -10.20
CA ASN A 140 -26.40 -18.73 -10.64
C ASN A 140 -26.13 -17.72 -11.76
N THR A 141 -26.20 -18.19 -13.01
CA THR A 141 -26.00 -17.35 -14.20
C THR A 141 -27.09 -16.30 -14.41
N SER A 142 -28.21 -16.38 -13.69
CA SER A 142 -29.28 -15.38 -13.73
C SER A 142 -29.06 -14.24 -12.74
N ASP A 143 -28.09 -14.34 -11.82
CA ASP A 143 -27.72 -13.25 -10.92
C ASP A 143 -26.84 -12.23 -11.67
N PRO A 144 -27.32 -10.98 -11.88
CA PRO A 144 -26.56 -9.98 -12.62
C PRO A 144 -25.44 -9.34 -11.79
N ARG A 145 -25.35 -9.64 -10.49
CA ARG A 145 -24.35 -9.03 -9.61
C ARG A 145 -22.95 -9.50 -9.97
N ILE A 146 -21.99 -8.58 -9.87
CA ILE A 146 -20.58 -8.82 -10.16
C ILE A 146 -19.70 -8.49 -8.94
N ALA A 147 -18.49 -9.03 -8.96
CA ALA A 147 -17.35 -8.43 -8.27
C ALA A 147 -16.40 -7.84 -9.32
N ARG A 148 -15.87 -6.65 -9.05
CA ARG A 148 -14.86 -5.99 -9.89
C ARG A 148 -13.51 -6.18 -9.24
N LEU A 149 -12.63 -6.93 -9.88
CA LEU A 149 -11.28 -7.20 -9.40
C LEU A 149 -10.33 -6.13 -9.89
N ALA A 150 -9.59 -5.48 -8.99
CA ALA A 150 -8.48 -4.62 -9.35
C ALA A 150 -7.26 -5.47 -9.75
N VAL A 151 -6.59 -5.13 -10.84
CA VAL A 151 -5.41 -5.86 -11.31
C VAL A 151 -4.21 -4.94 -11.53
N THR A 152 -3.01 -5.48 -11.37
CA THR A 152 -1.77 -4.78 -11.68
C THR A 152 -0.80 -5.71 -12.37
N LYS A 153 -0.13 -5.20 -13.41
CA LYS A 153 0.88 -5.93 -14.18
C LYS A 153 2.13 -5.07 -14.33
N LEU A 154 3.29 -5.60 -13.98
CA LEU A 154 4.56 -5.09 -14.48
C LEU A 154 4.80 -5.70 -15.86
N GLN A 155 4.67 -4.92 -16.93
CA GLN A 155 5.08 -5.35 -18.26
C GLN A 155 6.59 -5.15 -18.41
N HIS A 156 7.30 -6.21 -18.74
CA HIS A 156 8.76 -6.20 -18.72
C HIS A 156 9.35 -5.42 -19.91
N SER A 157 8.76 -5.54 -21.11
CA SER A 157 9.33 -4.99 -22.35
C SER A 157 8.36 -4.06 -23.09
N PRO A 158 8.87 -3.01 -23.77
CA PRO A 158 8.05 -2.23 -24.69
C PRO A 158 7.62 -3.04 -25.91
N ARG A 159 8.23 -4.19 -26.22
CA ARG A 159 7.87 -5.01 -27.40
C ARG A 159 6.51 -5.71 -27.31
N GLY A 160 5.73 -5.42 -26.26
CA GLY A 160 4.45 -6.06 -25.97
C GLY A 160 4.53 -7.02 -24.77
N PRO A 161 3.43 -7.73 -24.47
CA PRO A 161 3.40 -8.69 -23.37
C PRO A 161 4.44 -9.79 -23.58
N SER A 162 5.05 -10.22 -22.50
CA SER A 162 5.94 -11.39 -22.50
C SER A 162 5.19 -12.66 -22.93
N LYS A 163 5.92 -13.66 -23.45
CA LYS A 163 5.35 -14.96 -23.82
C LYS A 163 4.74 -15.73 -22.63
N ARG A 164 5.15 -15.39 -21.41
CA ARG A 164 4.76 -16.03 -20.15
C ARG A 164 4.58 -14.96 -19.08
N ILE A 165 3.72 -15.22 -18.11
CA ILE A 165 3.41 -14.30 -17.02
C ILE A 165 3.65 -14.99 -15.68
N LEU A 166 4.33 -14.32 -14.77
CA LEU A 166 4.45 -14.75 -13.38
C LEU A 166 3.28 -14.16 -12.61
N VAL A 167 2.35 -15.02 -12.21
CA VAL A 167 1.23 -14.63 -11.36
C VAL A 167 1.64 -14.74 -9.90
N VAL A 168 1.43 -13.69 -9.12
CA VAL A 168 1.81 -13.62 -7.70
C VAL A 168 0.61 -13.31 -6.84
N GLU A 169 0.51 -14.02 -5.72
CA GLU A 169 -0.52 -13.83 -4.71
C GLU A 169 0.15 -13.77 -3.32
N PRO A 170 -0.08 -12.73 -2.50
CA PRO A 170 0.62 -12.50 -1.23
C PRO A 170 0.25 -13.50 -0.12
N GLY A 171 -0.79 -14.30 -0.31
CA GLY A 171 -1.39 -15.11 0.75
C GLY A 171 -2.30 -14.27 1.67
N GLY A 172 -2.60 -14.80 2.86
CA GLY A 172 -3.57 -14.21 3.78
C GLY A 172 -4.54 -15.27 4.34
N PRO A 173 -5.86 -15.04 4.33
CA PRO A 173 -6.66 -14.20 3.40
C PRO A 173 -6.56 -12.68 3.64
N GLY A 174 -6.91 -11.89 2.62
CA GLY A 174 -6.96 -10.42 2.70
C GLY A 174 -5.73 -9.67 2.18
N GLY A 175 -4.70 -10.38 1.70
CA GLY A 175 -3.53 -9.74 1.08
C GLY A 175 -3.85 -9.18 -0.32
N SER A 176 -3.36 -7.98 -0.61
CA SER A 176 -3.50 -7.33 -1.92
C SER A 176 -2.42 -7.77 -2.90
N GLY A 177 -2.80 -8.44 -4.00
CA GLY A 177 -1.88 -8.81 -5.06
C GLY A 177 -1.43 -7.61 -5.89
N SER A 178 -2.28 -6.59 -6.05
CA SER A 178 -1.86 -5.32 -6.70
C SER A 178 -0.72 -4.64 -5.93
N SER A 179 -0.85 -4.55 -4.60
CA SER A 179 0.18 -4.03 -3.71
C SER A 179 1.44 -4.91 -3.70
N LEU A 180 1.29 -6.23 -3.79
CA LEU A 180 2.44 -7.14 -3.89
C LEU A 180 3.23 -6.89 -5.17
N VAL A 181 2.56 -6.80 -6.32
CA VAL A 181 3.18 -6.47 -7.61
C VAL A 181 3.90 -5.13 -7.49
N TRP A 182 3.22 -4.10 -7.00
CA TRP A 182 3.82 -2.77 -6.82
C TRP A 182 5.13 -2.80 -6.02
N ARG A 183 5.17 -3.60 -4.95
CA ARG A 183 6.32 -3.64 -4.03
C ARG A 183 7.43 -4.60 -4.44
N LYS A 184 7.13 -5.65 -5.21
CA LYS A 184 8.03 -6.81 -5.38
C LYS A 184 8.15 -7.33 -6.80
N ALA A 185 7.39 -6.82 -7.78
CA ALA A 185 7.39 -7.37 -9.13
C ALA A 185 8.78 -7.44 -9.77
N GLU A 186 9.57 -6.38 -9.70
CA GLU A 186 10.94 -6.38 -10.24
C GLU A 186 11.82 -7.46 -9.59
N LYS A 187 11.76 -7.57 -8.26
CA LYS A 187 12.51 -8.59 -7.51
C LYS A 187 12.08 -10.00 -7.89
N PHE A 188 10.78 -10.24 -8.01
CA PHE A 188 10.25 -11.54 -8.40
C PHE A 188 10.58 -11.90 -9.85
N SER A 189 10.45 -10.93 -10.76
CA SER A 189 10.83 -11.10 -12.15
C SER A 189 12.32 -11.47 -12.27
N ALA A 190 13.19 -10.76 -11.56
CA ALA A 190 14.62 -11.06 -11.53
C ALA A 190 14.95 -12.42 -10.88
N MET A 191 14.28 -12.78 -9.79
CA MET A 191 14.57 -14.01 -9.03
C MET A 191 14.07 -15.28 -9.72
N TYR A 192 12.90 -15.21 -10.37
CA TYR A 192 12.20 -16.40 -10.86
C TYR A 192 12.14 -16.52 -12.38
N THR A 193 12.46 -15.45 -13.12
CA THR A 193 12.23 -15.39 -14.58
C THR A 193 13.38 -14.74 -15.35
N ASP A 194 14.53 -14.49 -14.68
CA ASP A 194 15.67 -13.76 -15.25
C ASP A 194 15.28 -12.41 -15.87
N SER A 195 14.29 -11.75 -15.27
CA SER A 195 13.70 -10.52 -15.80
C SER A 195 13.19 -10.67 -17.24
N THR A 196 12.45 -11.73 -17.56
CA THR A 196 11.92 -11.92 -18.92
C THR A 196 10.40 -11.98 -18.99
N PHE A 197 9.73 -12.21 -17.85
CA PHE A 197 8.28 -12.32 -17.79
C PHE A 197 7.67 -11.07 -17.16
N ASP A 198 6.51 -10.70 -17.68
CA ASP A 198 5.56 -9.83 -17.00
C ASP A 198 5.19 -10.44 -15.65
N VAL A 199 4.98 -9.60 -14.65
CA VAL A 199 4.52 -10.03 -13.32
C VAL A 199 3.13 -9.47 -13.09
N PHE A 200 2.20 -10.31 -12.68
CA PHE A 200 0.78 -9.96 -12.54
C PHE A 200 0.25 -10.38 -11.18
N GLY A 201 -0.65 -9.59 -10.64
CA GLY A 201 -1.36 -9.87 -9.40
C GLY A 201 -2.68 -9.11 -9.40
N TRP A 202 -3.62 -9.58 -8.61
CA TRP A 202 -4.92 -8.94 -8.47
C TRP A 202 -5.28 -8.81 -6.99
N ASP A 203 -6.24 -7.96 -6.71
CA ASP A 203 -6.83 -7.92 -5.39
C ASP A 203 -8.00 -8.92 -5.35
N PRO A 204 -7.97 -9.96 -4.48
CA PRO A 204 -9.10 -10.86 -4.36
C PRO A 204 -10.41 -10.13 -4.01
N ARG A 205 -11.55 -10.81 -4.17
CA ARG A 205 -12.86 -10.24 -3.85
C ARG A 205 -12.88 -9.73 -2.40
N GLY A 206 -13.38 -8.51 -2.19
CA GLY A 206 -13.43 -7.89 -0.86
C GLY A 206 -12.12 -7.25 -0.39
N VAL A 207 -11.04 -7.31 -1.17
CA VAL A 207 -9.71 -6.85 -0.77
C VAL A 207 -9.33 -5.55 -1.49
N ASN A 208 -8.79 -4.60 -0.74
CA ASN A 208 -8.17 -3.37 -1.24
C ASN A 208 -9.02 -2.64 -2.29
N ALA A 209 -8.57 -2.58 -3.55
CA ALA A 209 -9.26 -1.82 -4.61
C ALA A 209 -10.35 -2.64 -5.33
N SER A 210 -10.49 -3.93 -5.02
CA SER A 210 -11.56 -4.77 -5.55
C SER A 210 -12.89 -4.48 -4.86
N GLN A 211 -13.96 -4.54 -5.64
CA GLN A 211 -15.31 -4.19 -5.20
C GLN A 211 -16.29 -5.37 -5.33
N PRO A 212 -17.29 -5.49 -4.43
CA PRO A 212 -17.44 -4.68 -3.23
C PRO A 212 -16.34 -4.96 -2.20
N SER A 213 -15.96 -3.96 -1.41
CA SER A 213 -15.01 -4.16 -0.31
C SER A 213 -15.69 -4.85 0.87
N ILE A 214 -14.96 -5.70 1.59
CA ILE A 214 -15.44 -6.29 2.84
C ILE A 214 -14.96 -5.40 3.99
N SER A 215 -15.90 -4.92 4.80
CA SER A 215 -15.59 -4.29 6.08
C SER A 215 -16.53 -4.82 7.17
N CYS A 216 -15.95 -5.53 8.13
CA CYS A 216 -16.69 -6.03 9.30
C CYS A 216 -16.66 -5.06 10.48
N PHE A 217 -15.74 -4.10 10.46
CA PHE A 217 -15.49 -3.18 11.55
C PHE A 217 -15.82 -1.75 11.11
N PRO A 218 -16.56 -0.98 11.91
CA PRO A 218 -16.89 0.40 11.57
C PRO A 218 -15.64 1.31 11.59
N TYR A 219 -14.61 0.93 12.36
CA TYR A 219 -13.37 1.68 12.49
C TYR A 219 -12.16 0.77 12.35
N ASP A 220 -11.08 1.29 11.76
CA ASP A 220 -9.80 0.60 11.61
C ASP A 220 -9.21 0.14 12.95
N ALA A 221 -9.37 0.97 13.99
CA ALA A 221 -8.89 0.64 15.33
C ALA A 221 -9.52 -0.65 15.90
N ASP A 222 -10.79 -0.93 15.58
CA ASP A 222 -11.47 -2.14 16.02
C ASP A 222 -10.95 -3.38 15.29
N ARG A 223 -10.70 -3.25 13.98
CA ARG A 223 -10.05 -4.30 13.17
C ARG A 223 -8.66 -4.60 13.70
N ASP A 224 -7.86 -3.57 13.95
CA ASP A 224 -6.47 -3.72 14.41
C ASP A 224 -6.42 -4.35 15.79
N ARG A 225 -7.31 -3.92 16.69
CA ARG A 225 -7.53 -4.55 17.99
C ARG A 225 -7.89 -6.02 17.85
N TYR A 226 -8.85 -6.36 16.99
CA TYR A 226 -9.24 -7.75 16.74
C TYR A 226 -8.07 -8.59 16.19
N ALA A 227 -7.28 -8.04 15.26
CA ALA A 227 -6.12 -8.71 14.68
C ALA A 227 -5.06 -9.03 15.76
N LEU A 228 -4.78 -8.09 16.67
CA LEU A 228 -3.85 -8.30 17.78
C LEU A 228 -4.32 -9.41 18.73
N TYR A 229 -5.61 -9.42 19.10
CA TYR A 229 -6.16 -10.49 19.95
C TYR A 229 -6.12 -11.84 19.24
N SER A 230 -6.51 -11.89 17.96
CA SER A 230 -6.51 -13.11 17.17
C SER A 230 -5.10 -13.71 17.05
N GLN A 231 -4.08 -12.87 16.82
CA GLN A 231 -2.69 -13.33 16.77
C GLN A 231 -2.20 -13.87 18.12
N ARG A 232 -2.60 -13.23 19.23
CA ARG A 232 -2.27 -13.73 20.57
C ARG A 232 -2.86 -15.12 20.78
N SER A 233 -4.15 -15.29 20.51
CA SER A 233 -4.84 -16.57 20.66
C SER A 233 -4.24 -17.67 19.77
N LEU A 234 -3.84 -17.35 18.53
CA LEU A 234 -3.16 -18.31 17.65
C LEU A 234 -1.80 -18.74 18.19
N ARG A 235 -1.03 -17.82 18.78
CA ARG A 235 0.26 -18.14 19.41
C ARG A 235 0.07 -19.03 20.63
N GLU A 236 -0.88 -18.70 21.50
CA GLU A 236 -1.23 -19.50 22.67
C GLU A 236 -1.69 -20.91 22.26
N ALA A 237 -2.53 -21.03 21.23
CA ALA A 237 -2.98 -22.33 20.70
C ALA A 237 -1.88 -23.12 20.00
N ALA A 238 -0.85 -22.46 19.45
CA ALA A 238 0.31 -23.13 18.88
C ALA A 238 1.22 -23.69 19.98
N ASP A 239 1.46 -22.91 21.04
CA ASP A 239 2.22 -23.35 22.22
C ASP A 239 1.53 -24.52 22.93
N ALA A 240 0.20 -24.45 23.11
CA ALA A 240 -0.58 -25.53 23.71
C ALA A 240 -0.50 -26.84 22.91
N ARG A 241 -0.39 -26.79 21.58
CA ARG A 241 -0.22 -27.98 20.72
C ARG A 241 1.19 -28.58 20.76
N GLN A 242 2.19 -27.81 21.19
CA GLN A 242 3.57 -28.28 21.30
C GLN A 242 3.89 -28.90 22.67
N ARG A 243 2.96 -28.81 23.63
CA ARG A 243 3.06 -29.49 24.92
C ARG A 243 2.64 -30.96 24.76
N PRO A 244 3.49 -31.94 25.10
CA PRO A 244 3.09 -33.34 25.04
C PRO A 244 1.96 -33.59 26.05
N CYS A 245 0.93 -34.34 25.64
CA CYS A 245 -0.08 -34.84 26.58
C CYS A 245 0.63 -35.81 27.55
N SER A 246 0.68 -35.41 28.81
CA SER A 246 1.15 -36.23 29.94
C SER A 246 0.17 -37.35 30.26
#